data_AF-A0A496BD77-F1
#
_entry.id   AF-A0A496BD77-F1
#
_cell.length_a   1.000
_cell.length_b   1.000
_cell.length_c   1.000
_cell.angle_alpha   90.00
_cell.angle_beta   90.00
_cell.angle_gamma   90.00
#
_symmetry.space_group_name_H-M   'P 1'
#
loop_
_entity.id
_entity.type
_entity.pdbx_description
1 polymer ?
#
loop_
_entity_poly.entity_id
_entity_poly.type
_entity_poly.pdbx_seq_one_letter_code
_entity_poly.pdbx_strand_id
1 'polypeptide(L)'
;MTQTQVTFTPDGIHPFVERLLFTSRERLVGLLAQSADRAALETEFREFFEGYIGLGFLLEDYEESLLAVLKTEERFSPLRHRVESVVSQRSSSPDGRIARRMGVGPLLTEPQPEIKVIELSDADFRDLLDTLVSWPLFAARARLAKCLKDTETDGEGVYRLHQSETDARLKPTFLEFFVCYLELEQFLENYEYDQDEGLEMRPEVLEEWDRSIAEAEAGEKTYSLEEVERELGLEPECIP
;
A
#
# COMPACT_ATOMS: atom_id res chain seq x y z
N MET A 1 7.70 -21.13 -5.26
CA MET A 1 7.90 -19.83 -4.58
C MET A 1 8.66 -20.12 -3.29
N THR A 2 9.77 -19.43 -3.08
CA THR A 2 10.60 -19.58 -1.87
C THR A 2 9.90 -18.84 -0.74
N GLN A 3 9.50 -19.52 0.33
CA GLN A 3 8.84 -18.87 1.47
C GLN A 3 9.81 -17.92 2.15
N THR A 4 9.48 -16.62 2.18
CA THR A 4 10.26 -15.63 2.90
C THR A 4 9.92 -15.71 4.38
N GLN A 5 10.89 -16.11 5.21
CA GLN A 5 10.70 -16.09 6.66
C GLN A 5 10.83 -14.66 7.17
N VAL A 6 9.84 -14.20 7.94
CA VAL A 6 9.99 -12.94 8.69
C VAL A 6 11.08 -13.11 9.73
N THR A 7 12.10 -12.28 9.61
CA THR A 7 13.07 -12.09 10.69
C THR A 7 12.58 -10.91 11.52
N PHE A 8 12.26 -11.14 12.79
CA PHE A 8 11.81 -10.10 13.72
C PHE A 8 12.99 -9.28 14.26
N THR A 9 13.85 -8.79 13.36
CA THR A 9 14.94 -7.87 13.69
C THR A 9 14.55 -6.44 13.35
N PRO A 10 15.23 -5.43 13.92
CA PRO A 10 15.03 -4.05 13.53
C PRO A 10 15.13 -3.85 12.01
N ASP A 11 16.22 -4.31 11.39
CA ASP A 11 16.45 -4.19 9.94
C ASP A 11 15.34 -4.82 9.10
N GLY A 12 14.78 -5.96 9.56
CA GLY A 12 13.67 -6.62 8.88
C GLY A 12 12.35 -5.86 9.00
N ILE A 13 12.19 -5.00 10.01
CA ILE A 13 10.92 -4.34 10.34
C ILE A 13 10.90 -2.85 9.95
N HIS A 14 12.05 -2.18 9.85
CA HIS A 14 12.14 -0.78 9.38
C HIS A 14 11.34 -0.48 8.10
N PRO A 15 11.37 -1.34 7.05
CA PRO A 15 10.62 -1.09 5.82
C PRO A 15 9.09 -0.98 5.99
N PHE A 16 8.53 -1.46 7.11
CA PHE A 16 7.10 -1.40 7.40
C PHE A 16 6.68 -0.13 8.13
N VAL A 17 7.62 0.60 8.76
CA VAL A 17 7.33 1.81 9.53
C VAL A 17 7.70 3.09 8.78
N GLU A 18 8.56 3.03 7.78
CA GLU A 18 9.05 4.15 6.97
C GLU A 18 8.38 4.14 5.59
N ARG A 19 7.07 4.38 5.56
CA ARG A 19 6.26 4.39 4.33
C ARG A 19 5.50 5.70 4.14
N LEU A 20 5.28 6.04 2.87
CA LEU A 20 4.51 7.23 2.44
C LEU A 20 3.12 7.28 3.08
N LEU A 21 2.48 6.12 3.28
CA LEU A 21 1.19 5.98 3.96
C LEU A 21 1.11 6.78 5.28
N PHE A 22 2.15 6.71 6.12
CA PHE A 22 2.11 7.35 7.43
C PHE A 22 2.28 8.86 7.35
N THR A 23 3.10 9.35 6.41
CA THR A 23 3.23 10.78 6.14
C THR A 23 1.94 11.33 5.55
N SER A 24 1.34 10.60 4.61
CA SER A 24 0.09 10.98 3.98
C SER A 24 -1.08 11.03 4.97
N ARG A 25 -1.15 10.05 5.89
CA ARG A 25 -2.12 10.07 6.98
C ARG A 25 -2.05 11.36 7.81
N GLU A 26 -0.86 11.84 8.17
CA GLU A 26 -0.73 13.09 8.94
C GLU A 26 -1.21 14.31 8.15
N ARG A 27 -0.97 14.32 6.83
CA ARG A 27 -1.48 15.38 5.94
C ARG A 27 -3.01 15.32 5.82
N LEU A 28 -3.59 14.13 5.62
CA LEU A 28 -5.05 13.95 5.61
C LEU A 28 -5.70 14.44 6.91
N VAL A 29 -5.16 14.08 8.07
CA VAL A 29 -5.65 14.59 9.36
C VAL A 29 -5.62 16.12 9.40
N GLY A 30 -4.54 16.72 8.91
CA GLY A 30 -4.43 18.18 8.81
C GLY A 30 -5.47 18.81 7.88
N LEU A 31 -5.76 18.19 6.73
CA LEU A 31 -6.75 18.64 5.77
C LEU A 31 -8.18 18.52 6.31
N LEU A 32 -8.50 17.39 6.95
CA LEU A 32 -9.80 17.15 7.58
C LEU A 32 -10.06 18.17 8.71
N ALA A 33 -9.07 18.41 9.57
CA ALA A 33 -9.17 19.43 10.63
C ALA A 33 -9.39 20.85 10.10
N GLN A 34 -8.90 21.15 8.90
CA GLN A 34 -9.09 22.44 8.22
C GLN A 34 -10.38 22.50 7.39
N SER A 35 -11.16 21.42 7.36
CA SER A 35 -12.35 21.31 6.49
C SER A 35 -12.02 21.59 5.02
N ALA A 36 -10.88 21.07 4.55
CA ALA A 36 -10.42 21.24 3.18
C ALA A 36 -11.49 20.80 2.15
N ASP A 37 -11.40 21.35 0.94
CA ASP A 37 -12.30 20.96 -0.14
C ASP A 37 -12.02 19.53 -0.63
N ARG A 38 -12.97 18.99 -1.41
CA ARG A 38 -12.89 17.63 -1.92
C ARG A 38 -11.65 17.38 -2.78
N ALA A 39 -11.26 18.33 -3.62
CA ALA A 39 -10.12 18.17 -4.51
C ALA A 39 -8.79 18.00 -3.75
N ALA A 40 -8.59 18.78 -2.67
CA ALA A 40 -7.43 18.63 -1.81
C ALA A 40 -7.44 17.27 -1.08
N LEU A 41 -8.61 16.83 -0.61
CA LEU A 41 -8.78 15.54 0.06
C LEU A 41 -8.55 14.35 -0.89
N GLU A 42 -9.05 14.40 -2.13
CA GLU A 42 -8.84 13.38 -3.16
C GLU A 42 -7.37 13.25 -3.55
N THR A 43 -6.67 14.38 -3.68
CA THR A 43 -5.23 14.39 -4.00
C THR A 43 -4.43 13.65 -2.94
N GLU A 44 -4.66 13.96 -1.66
CA GLU A 44 -3.92 13.30 -0.59
C GLU A 44 -4.45 11.87 -0.32
N PHE A 45 -5.73 11.59 -0.61
CA PHE A 45 -6.26 10.23 -0.56
C PHE A 45 -5.56 9.30 -1.57
N ARG A 46 -5.22 9.81 -2.76
CA ARG A 46 -4.42 9.06 -3.74
C ARG A 46 -3.06 8.65 -3.17
N GLU A 47 -2.33 9.61 -2.59
CA GLU A 47 -1.03 9.38 -1.94
C GLU A 47 -1.15 8.37 -0.78
N PHE A 48 -2.23 8.48 0.00
CA PHE A 48 -2.54 7.52 1.06
C PHE A 48 -2.74 6.11 0.49
N PHE A 49 -3.54 5.99 -0.57
CA PHE A 49 -3.89 4.71 -1.16
C PHE A 49 -2.68 4.04 -1.84
N GLU A 50 -1.84 4.82 -2.54
CA GLU A 50 -0.55 4.35 -3.08
C GLU A 50 0.36 3.83 -1.96
N GLY A 51 0.45 4.58 -0.85
CA GLY A 51 1.16 4.16 0.34
C GLY A 51 0.63 2.85 0.93
N TYR A 52 -0.70 2.67 0.95
CA TYR A 52 -1.38 1.45 1.39
C TYR A 52 -1.07 0.27 0.47
N ILE A 53 -1.14 0.45 -0.85
CA ILE A 53 -0.76 -0.56 -1.85
C ILE A 53 0.68 -1.03 -1.63
N GLY A 54 1.60 -0.07 -1.46
CA GLY A 54 3.01 -0.38 -1.23
C GLY A 54 3.27 -1.15 0.07
N LEU A 55 2.48 -0.89 1.11
CA LEU A 55 2.50 -1.68 2.35
C LEU A 55 1.94 -3.09 2.12
N GLY A 56 0.86 -3.22 1.35
CA GLY A 56 0.24 -4.50 1.05
C GLY A 56 1.13 -5.44 0.28
N PHE A 57 1.82 -4.97 -0.77
CA PHE A 57 2.81 -5.79 -1.48
C PHE A 57 3.93 -6.28 -0.57
N LEU A 58 4.40 -5.43 0.35
CA LEU A 58 5.44 -5.83 1.27
C LEU A 58 4.95 -6.91 2.25
N LEU A 59 3.71 -6.81 2.76
CA LEU A 59 3.17 -7.78 3.71
C LEU A 59 2.74 -9.10 3.06
N GLU A 60 2.35 -9.09 1.79
CA GLU A 60 1.91 -10.29 1.06
C GLU A 60 2.99 -11.38 1.07
N ASP A 61 4.26 -11.00 0.85
CA ASP A 61 5.40 -11.93 0.85
C ASP A 61 5.62 -12.66 2.19
N TYR A 62 5.08 -12.10 3.28
CA TYR A 62 5.26 -12.59 4.63
C TYR A 62 3.97 -13.14 5.26
N GLU A 63 2.80 -12.94 4.63
CA GLU A 63 1.48 -13.24 5.20
C GLU A 63 1.41 -14.67 5.75
N GLU A 64 1.77 -15.67 4.93
CA GLU A 64 1.72 -17.08 5.32
C GLU A 64 2.58 -17.36 6.57
N SER A 65 3.79 -16.81 6.61
CA SER A 65 4.74 -17.00 7.72
C SER A 65 4.24 -16.35 9.01
N LEU A 66 3.64 -15.15 8.92
CA LEU A 66 3.08 -14.41 10.05
C LEU A 66 1.84 -15.12 10.61
N LEU A 67 0.98 -15.62 9.73
CA LEU A 67 -0.18 -16.42 10.11
C LEU A 67 0.24 -17.73 10.80
N ALA A 68 1.32 -18.37 10.36
CA ALA A 68 1.86 -19.56 11.00
C ALA A 68 2.34 -19.28 12.44
N VAL A 69 2.99 -18.14 12.67
CA VAL A 69 3.41 -17.70 14.01
C VAL A 69 2.19 -17.48 14.93
N LEU A 70 1.14 -16.82 14.44
CA LEU A 70 -0.09 -16.57 15.22
C LEU A 70 -0.84 -17.87 15.58
N LYS A 71 -0.77 -18.89 14.72
CA LYS A 71 -1.39 -20.20 14.94
C LYS A 71 -0.65 -21.03 15.97
N THR A 72 0.68 -20.97 15.98
CA THR A 72 1.54 -21.83 16.80
C THR A 72 1.71 -21.36 18.24
N GLU A 73 1.70 -20.05 18.48
CA GLU A 73 1.95 -19.49 19.82
C GLU A 73 0.64 -19.14 20.55
N GLU A 74 0.40 -19.78 21.70
CA GLU A 74 -0.82 -19.59 22.51
C GLU A 74 -0.98 -18.15 23.03
N ARG A 75 0.12 -17.48 23.36
CA ARG A 75 0.12 -16.09 23.85
C ARG A 75 -0.50 -15.09 22.86
N PHE A 76 -0.63 -15.45 21.58
CA PHE A 76 -1.24 -14.61 20.56
C PHE A 76 -2.71 -14.99 20.25
N SER A 77 -3.38 -15.74 21.14
CA SER A 77 -4.79 -16.07 20.98
C SER A 77 -5.71 -14.86 20.72
N PRO A 78 -5.51 -13.65 21.32
CA PRO A 78 -6.36 -12.51 21.00
C PRO A 78 -6.19 -12.02 19.56
N LEU A 79 -4.96 -12.03 19.05
CA LEU A 79 -4.66 -11.66 17.67
C LEU A 79 -5.19 -12.71 16.69
N ARG A 80 -5.12 -14.00 17.06
CA ARG A 80 -5.67 -15.10 16.27
C ARG A 80 -7.17 -14.98 16.07
N HIS A 81 -7.93 -14.63 17.12
CA HIS A 81 -9.37 -14.43 16.99
C HIS A 81 -9.74 -13.26 16.06
N ARG A 82 -8.95 -12.19 16.05
CA ARG A 82 -9.12 -11.09 15.09
C ARG A 82 -8.87 -11.57 13.65
N VAL A 83 -7.81 -12.34 13.43
CA VAL A 83 -7.53 -12.97 12.13
C VAL A 83 -8.66 -13.91 11.70
N GLU A 84 -9.19 -14.74 12.60
CA GLU A 84 -10.34 -15.61 12.31
C GLU A 84 -11.55 -14.79 11.87
N SER A 85 -11.82 -13.65 12.52
CA SER A 85 -12.88 -12.73 12.10
C SER A 85 -12.63 -12.19 10.69
N VAL A 86 -11.42 -11.72 10.40
CA VAL A 86 -11.06 -11.24 9.05
C VAL A 86 -11.26 -12.35 8.01
N VAL A 87 -10.72 -13.55 8.25
CA VAL A 87 -10.83 -14.69 7.33
C VAL A 87 -12.28 -15.11 7.10
N SER A 88 -13.15 -15.00 8.13
CA SER A 88 -14.56 -15.36 8.00
C SER A 88 -15.39 -14.37 7.16
N GLN A 89 -14.91 -13.13 7.03
CA GLN A 89 -15.59 -12.05 6.29
C GLN A 89 -14.94 -11.78 4.93
N ARG A 90 -13.67 -12.13 4.78
CA ARG A 90 -12.90 -11.90 3.56
C ARG A 90 -13.50 -12.71 2.43
N SER A 91 -13.78 -12.04 1.32
CA SER A 91 -14.35 -12.65 0.13
C SER A 91 -13.32 -12.89 -0.96
N SER A 92 -12.22 -12.14 -0.97
CA SER A 92 -11.14 -12.27 -1.96
C SER A 92 -10.07 -13.31 -1.66
N SER A 93 -9.60 -13.96 -2.73
CA SER A 93 -8.37 -14.73 -2.72
C SER A 93 -7.12 -13.83 -2.64
N PRO A 94 -5.94 -14.37 -2.25
CA PRO A 94 -4.67 -13.66 -2.35
C PRO A 94 -4.39 -13.06 -3.73
N ASP A 95 -4.60 -13.83 -4.80
CA ASP A 95 -4.43 -13.36 -6.18
C ASP A 95 -5.42 -12.23 -6.52
N GLY A 96 -6.66 -12.32 -6.02
CA GLY A 96 -7.66 -11.25 -6.15
C GLY A 96 -7.26 -9.96 -5.45
N ARG A 97 -6.61 -10.03 -4.28
CA ARG A 97 -6.07 -8.84 -3.58
C ARG A 97 -4.93 -8.21 -4.35
N ILE A 98 -4.02 -9.02 -4.88
CA ILE A 98 -2.91 -8.56 -5.73
C ILE A 98 -3.46 -7.87 -6.98
N ALA A 99 -4.39 -8.51 -7.70
CA ALA A 99 -5.00 -7.96 -8.91
C ALA A 99 -5.66 -6.60 -8.65
N ARG A 100 -6.40 -6.46 -7.54
CA ARG A 100 -7.01 -5.19 -7.12
C ARG A 100 -5.96 -4.11 -6.84
N ARG A 101 -4.89 -4.43 -6.12
CA ARG A 101 -3.78 -3.48 -5.86
C ARG A 101 -3.06 -3.05 -7.12
N MET A 102 -3.08 -3.87 -8.17
CA MET A 102 -2.47 -3.56 -9.47
C MET A 102 -3.39 -2.77 -10.41
N GLY A 103 -4.61 -2.42 -10.00
CA GLY A 103 -5.58 -1.72 -10.87
C GLY A 103 -6.12 -2.59 -12.00
N VAL A 104 -5.93 -3.91 -11.97
CA VAL A 104 -6.38 -4.86 -13.03
C VAL A 104 -7.88 -5.20 -12.88
N GLY A 105 -8.55 -4.59 -11.89
CA GLY A 105 -9.89 -4.98 -11.45
C GLY A 105 -9.89 -6.32 -10.72
N PRO A 106 -10.99 -6.66 -10.03
CA PRO A 106 -11.15 -7.99 -9.45
C PRO A 106 -11.16 -9.05 -10.55
N LEU A 107 -10.53 -10.20 -10.28
CA LEU A 107 -10.57 -11.35 -11.19
C LEU A 107 -12.03 -11.74 -11.46
N LEU A 108 -12.34 -12.28 -12.64
CA LEU A 108 -13.72 -12.65 -13.03
C LEU A 108 -14.44 -13.58 -12.04
N THR A 109 -13.68 -14.29 -11.20
CA THR A 109 -14.17 -15.21 -10.18
C THR A 109 -14.40 -14.55 -8.82
N GLU A 110 -14.03 -13.30 -8.65
CA GLU A 110 -14.07 -12.56 -7.39
C GLU A 110 -15.31 -11.64 -7.33
N PRO A 111 -15.86 -11.42 -6.13
CA PRO A 111 -16.92 -10.43 -5.96
C PRO A 111 -16.39 -9.03 -6.27
N GLN A 112 -17.24 -8.25 -6.94
CA GLN A 112 -16.98 -6.84 -7.19
C GLN A 112 -17.16 -6.04 -5.89
N PRO A 113 -16.34 -5.01 -5.64
CA PRO A 113 -16.61 -4.08 -4.55
C PRO A 113 -17.97 -3.41 -4.74
N GLU A 114 -18.67 -3.15 -3.63
CA GLU A 114 -20.03 -2.59 -3.67
C GLU A 114 -20.04 -1.06 -3.76
N ILE A 115 -18.95 -0.41 -3.33
CA ILE A 115 -18.88 1.03 -3.13
C ILE A 115 -17.78 1.61 -4.01
N LYS A 116 -18.16 2.44 -4.99
CA LYS A 116 -17.20 3.23 -5.75
C LYS A 116 -16.87 4.51 -5.01
N VAL A 117 -15.59 4.73 -4.70
CA VAL A 117 -15.16 5.90 -3.92
C VAL A 117 -15.50 7.21 -4.65
N ILE A 118 -15.38 7.25 -5.98
CA ILE A 118 -15.71 8.44 -6.79
C ILE A 118 -17.20 8.83 -6.70
N GLU A 119 -18.08 7.86 -6.49
CA GLU A 119 -19.53 8.06 -6.43
C GLU A 119 -20.01 8.51 -5.04
N LEU A 120 -19.11 8.51 -4.03
CA LEU A 120 -19.44 8.96 -2.69
C LEU A 120 -19.80 10.45 -2.68
N SER A 121 -20.78 10.83 -1.86
CA SER A 121 -21.03 12.24 -1.56
C SER A 121 -19.86 12.86 -0.80
N ASP A 122 -19.74 14.19 -0.79
CA ASP A 122 -18.67 14.88 -0.04
C ASP A 122 -18.68 14.53 1.45
N ALA A 123 -19.86 14.27 2.02
CA ALA A 123 -20.01 13.84 3.41
C ALA A 123 -19.51 12.40 3.59
N ASP A 124 -19.98 11.46 2.76
CA ASP A 124 -19.59 10.04 2.87
C ASP A 124 -18.10 9.84 2.58
N PHE A 125 -17.53 10.62 1.65
CA PHE A 125 -16.10 10.60 1.37
C PHE A 125 -15.28 11.11 2.56
N ARG A 126 -15.73 12.18 3.23
CA ARG A 126 -15.07 12.64 4.46
C ARG A 126 -15.18 11.63 5.59
N ASP A 127 -16.34 11.00 5.77
CA ASP A 127 -16.54 9.96 6.78
C ASP A 127 -15.64 8.73 6.52
N LEU A 128 -15.45 8.36 5.26
CA LEU A 128 -14.47 7.36 4.84
C LEU A 128 -13.05 7.78 5.25
N LEU A 129 -12.63 9.01 4.91
CA LEU A 129 -11.30 9.50 5.25
C LEU A 129 -11.07 9.57 6.77
N ASP A 130 -12.04 10.06 7.54
CA ASP A 130 -11.98 10.08 9.00
C ASP A 130 -11.82 8.67 9.59
N THR A 131 -12.52 7.69 9.00
CA THR A 131 -12.39 6.26 9.36
C THR A 131 -10.99 5.76 9.07
N LEU A 132 -10.47 6.03 7.86
CA LEU A 132 -9.14 5.56 7.44
C LEU A 132 -8.03 6.17 8.28
N VAL A 133 -7.99 7.48 8.50
CA VAL A 133 -6.91 8.12 9.27
C VAL A 133 -6.92 7.76 10.76
N SER A 134 -8.05 7.27 11.25
CA SER A 134 -8.25 6.82 12.63
C SER A 134 -8.00 5.32 12.82
N TRP A 135 -7.63 4.61 11.76
CA TRP A 135 -7.52 3.15 11.81
C TRP A 135 -6.48 2.67 12.84
N PRO A 136 -6.74 1.57 13.58
CA PRO A 136 -5.82 1.05 14.60
C PRO A 136 -4.38 0.76 14.11
N LEU A 137 -4.20 0.58 12.79
CA LEU A 137 -2.89 0.41 12.15
C LEU A 137 -1.92 1.54 12.51
N PHE A 138 -2.37 2.80 12.54
CA PHE A 138 -1.51 3.96 12.82
C PHE A 138 -1.01 3.96 14.26
N ALA A 139 -1.87 3.59 15.21
CA ALA A 139 -1.49 3.44 16.61
C ALA A 139 -0.52 2.26 16.81
N ALA A 140 -0.74 1.13 16.12
CA ALA A 140 0.16 -0.01 16.14
C ALA A 140 1.55 0.35 15.55
N ARG A 141 1.59 1.10 14.44
CA ARG A 141 2.84 1.61 13.86
C ARG A 141 3.58 2.52 14.83
N ALA A 142 2.90 3.42 15.54
CA ALA A 142 3.55 4.29 16.51
C ALA A 142 4.22 3.49 17.64
N ARG A 143 3.57 2.42 18.12
CA ARG A 143 4.18 1.48 19.08
C ARG A 143 5.39 0.77 18.48
N LEU A 144 5.26 0.28 17.24
CA LEU A 144 6.33 -0.42 16.53
C LEU A 144 7.57 0.47 16.31
N ALA A 145 7.37 1.69 15.83
CA ALA A 145 8.43 2.67 15.62
C ALA A 145 9.12 3.05 16.94
N LYS A 146 8.37 3.12 18.06
CA LYS A 146 8.96 3.31 19.38
C LYS A 146 9.84 2.12 19.78
N CYS A 147 9.39 0.89 19.57
CA CYS A 147 10.19 -0.31 19.85
C CYS A 147 11.50 -0.34 19.04
N LEU A 148 11.48 0.09 17.78
CA LEU A 148 12.68 0.19 16.94
C LEU A 148 13.67 1.22 17.50
N LYS A 149 13.20 2.45 17.80
CA LYS A 149 14.05 3.50 18.38
C LYS A 149 14.67 3.11 19.71
N ASP A 150 13.89 2.49 20.59
CA ASP A 150 14.36 1.99 21.88
C ASP A 150 15.49 0.94 21.69
N THR A 151 15.51 0.23 20.56
CA THR A 151 16.55 -0.76 20.22
C THR A 151 17.81 -0.13 19.61
N GLU A 152 17.66 0.94 18.82
CA GLU A 152 18.79 1.66 18.20
C GLU A 152 19.57 2.52 19.21
N THR A 153 18.88 3.10 20.19
CA THR A 153 19.47 4.02 21.19
C THR A 153 20.41 3.29 22.16
N ASP A 154 20.32 1.95 22.26
CA ASP A 154 21.21 1.10 23.06
C ASP A 154 22.64 0.99 22.49
N GLY A 155 22.92 1.61 21.34
CA GLY A 155 24.22 1.64 20.65
C GLY A 155 25.25 2.63 21.22
N GLU A 156 24.86 3.60 22.06
CA GLU A 156 25.78 4.55 22.72
C GLU A 156 25.66 4.48 24.26
N GLY A 157 26.14 3.36 24.83
CA GLY A 157 26.57 3.31 26.23
C GLY A 157 25.50 2.93 27.27
N VAL A 158 25.49 1.64 27.62
CA VAL A 158 24.87 1.05 28.83
C VAL A 158 23.33 1.13 28.77
N TYR A 159 22.61 0.16 28.20
CA TYR A 159 22.46 -1.24 28.64
C TYR A 159 22.13 -2.09 27.41
N ARG A 160 22.74 -3.26 27.26
CA ARG A 160 22.31 -4.22 26.22
C ARG A 160 20.96 -4.77 26.65
N LEU A 161 19.85 -4.35 26.03
CA LEU A 161 18.70 -5.25 25.95
C LEU A 161 19.23 -6.57 25.34
N HIS A 162 19.03 -7.68 26.02
CA HIS A 162 19.37 -8.97 25.44
C HIS A 162 18.55 -9.11 24.14
N GLN A 163 19.14 -9.64 23.07
CA GLN A 163 18.44 -9.88 21.79
C GLN A 163 17.08 -10.59 22.00
N SER A 164 16.96 -11.43 23.04
CA SER A 164 15.71 -12.06 23.46
C SER A 164 14.62 -11.11 23.98
N GLU A 165 14.98 -10.00 24.62
CA GLU A 165 14.06 -8.97 25.13
C GLU A 165 13.58 -8.03 24.01
N THR A 166 14.49 -7.67 23.10
CA THR A 166 14.15 -6.96 21.85
C THR A 166 13.16 -7.78 21.03
N ASP A 167 13.47 -9.06 20.78
CA ASP A 167 12.55 -9.99 20.10
C ASP A 167 11.22 -10.14 20.86
N ALA A 168 11.25 -10.15 22.20
CA ALA A 168 10.06 -10.31 23.02
C ALA A 168 9.09 -9.12 22.94
N ARG A 169 9.55 -7.91 22.60
CA ARG A 169 8.69 -6.72 22.45
C ARG A 169 8.39 -6.41 20.98
N LEU A 170 9.36 -6.59 20.10
CA LEU A 170 9.24 -6.25 18.69
C LEU A 170 8.27 -7.21 17.97
N LYS A 171 8.38 -8.52 18.25
CA LYS A 171 7.52 -9.53 17.61
C LYS A 171 6.03 -9.35 17.92
N PRO A 172 5.57 -9.25 19.19
CA PRO A 172 4.15 -9.00 19.48
C PRO A 172 3.63 -7.71 18.84
N THR A 173 4.44 -6.65 18.85
CA THR A 173 4.05 -5.34 18.29
C THR A 173 3.93 -5.38 16.77
N PHE A 174 4.84 -6.08 16.09
CA PHE A 174 4.76 -6.29 14.65
C PHE A 174 3.56 -7.15 14.26
N LEU A 175 3.29 -8.22 15.01
CA LEU A 175 2.12 -9.07 14.77
C LEU A 175 0.81 -8.30 14.98
N GLU A 176 0.74 -7.42 15.98
CA GLU A 176 -0.41 -6.52 16.14
C GLU A 176 -0.57 -5.58 14.95
N PHE A 177 0.51 -4.95 14.49
CA PHE A 177 0.52 -4.10 13.30
C PHE A 177 0.01 -4.85 12.06
N PHE A 178 0.50 -6.07 11.83
CA PHE A 178 0.04 -6.94 10.74
C PHE A 178 -1.45 -7.28 10.83
N VAL A 179 -1.97 -7.63 12.01
CA VAL A 179 -3.40 -7.91 12.17
C VAL A 179 -4.25 -6.66 11.92
N CYS A 180 -3.82 -5.48 12.39
CA CYS A 180 -4.50 -4.23 12.07
C CYS A 180 -4.50 -3.93 10.56
N TYR A 181 -3.45 -4.32 9.84
CA TYR A 181 -3.40 -4.22 8.38
C TYR A 181 -4.42 -5.16 7.73
N LEU A 182 -4.51 -6.42 8.16
CA LEU A 182 -5.48 -7.38 7.62
C LEU A 182 -6.92 -6.90 7.79
N GLU A 183 -7.22 -6.26 8.92
CA GLU A 183 -8.52 -5.64 9.19
C GLU A 183 -8.78 -4.44 8.28
N LEU A 184 -7.77 -3.59 8.03
CA LEU A 184 -7.89 -2.46 7.09
C LEU A 184 -8.18 -2.95 5.67
N GLU A 185 -7.43 -3.97 5.24
CA GLU A 185 -7.57 -4.57 3.92
C GLU A 185 -8.93 -5.22 3.74
N GLN A 186 -9.44 -5.92 4.76
CA GLN A 186 -10.81 -6.42 4.72
C GLN A 186 -11.80 -5.27 4.63
N PHE A 187 -11.62 -4.19 5.39
CA PHE A 187 -12.55 -3.05 5.34
C PHE A 187 -12.60 -2.43 3.94
N LEU A 188 -11.43 -2.27 3.31
CA LEU A 188 -11.28 -1.74 1.96
C LEU A 188 -11.76 -2.71 0.87
N GLU A 189 -12.06 -3.96 1.19
CA GLU A 189 -12.54 -4.96 0.21
C GLU A 189 -13.84 -4.55 -0.49
N ASN A 190 -14.68 -3.79 0.21
CA ASN A 190 -15.96 -3.32 -0.30
C ASN A 190 -15.84 -2.02 -1.12
N TYR A 191 -14.65 -1.40 -1.16
CA TYR A 191 -14.40 -0.15 -1.85
C TYR A 191 -13.63 -0.38 -3.16
N GLU A 192 -14.18 0.15 -4.25
CA GLU A 192 -13.51 0.28 -5.53
C GLU A 192 -12.91 1.69 -5.61
N TYR A 193 -11.58 1.74 -5.77
CA TYR A 193 -10.86 2.95 -6.11
C TYR A 193 -9.96 2.64 -7.29
N ASP A 194 -10.30 3.23 -8.45
CA ASP A 194 -9.45 3.21 -9.63
C ASP A 194 -8.53 4.44 -9.58
N GLN A 195 -7.22 4.19 -9.56
CA GLN A 195 -6.20 5.23 -9.47
C GLN A 195 -6.10 6.06 -10.75
N ASP A 196 -6.53 5.47 -11.87
CA ASP A 196 -6.50 6.05 -13.21
C ASP A 196 -7.85 6.67 -13.59
N GLU A 197 -8.86 6.60 -12.72
CA GLU A 197 -10.19 7.17 -12.96
C GLU A 197 -10.07 8.70 -13.08
N GLY A 198 -10.43 9.23 -14.25
CA GLY A 198 -10.23 10.65 -14.61
C GLY A 198 -8.85 11.00 -15.21
N LEU A 199 -7.93 10.03 -15.33
CA LEU A 199 -6.74 10.10 -16.19
C LEU A 199 -6.99 9.48 -17.58
N GLU A 200 -8.24 9.15 -17.88
CA GLU A 200 -8.70 8.71 -19.19
C GLU A 200 -8.17 9.65 -20.28
N MET A 201 -7.43 9.07 -21.23
CA MET A 201 -7.01 9.82 -22.39
C MET A 201 -8.24 10.36 -23.12
N ARG A 202 -8.23 11.65 -23.43
CA ARG A 202 -9.33 12.28 -24.15
C ARG A 202 -9.56 11.53 -25.47
N PRO A 203 -10.81 11.34 -25.92
CA PRO A 203 -11.11 10.58 -27.13
C PRO A 203 -10.30 11.05 -28.34
N GLU A 204 -10.04 12.35 -28.45
CA GLU A 204 -9.25 12.93 -29.54
C GLU A 204 -7.77 12.50 -29.50
N VAL A 205 -7.21 12.34 -28.29
CA VAL A 205 -5.82 11.88 -28.08
C VAL A 205 -5.74 10.36 -28.29
N LEU A 206 -6.79 9.62 -27.90
CA LEU A 206 -6.89 8.18 -28.14
C LEU A 206 -6.94 7.86 -29.64
N GLU A 207 -7.76 8.60 -30.40
CA GLU A 207 -7.83 8.48 -31.85
C GLU A 207 -6.53 8.90 -32.56
N GLU A 208 -5.80 9.89 -32.03
CA GLU A 208 -4.49 10.28 -32.53
C GLU A 208 -3.43 9.21 -32.26
N TRP A 209 -3.44 8.63 -31.06
CA TRP A 209 -2.54 7.56 -30.67
C TRP A 209 -2.80 6.29 -31.49
N ASP A 210 -4.07 5.87 -31.63
CA ASP A 210 -4.45 4.71 -32.44
C ASP A 210 -4.04 4.89 -33.91
N ARG A 211 -4.18 6.12 -34.43
CA ARG A 211 -3.70 6.46 -35.78
C ARG A 211 -2.19 6.40 -35.87
N SER A 212 -1.46 6.91 -34.88
CA SER A 212 0.00 6.86 -34.83
C SER A 212 0.54 5.43 -34.73
N ILE A 213 -0.14 4.55 -33.98
CA ILE A 213 0.19 3.11 -33.94
C ILE A 213 -0.08 2.48 -35.31
N ALA A 214 -1.24 2.73 -35.91
CA ALA A 214 -1.60 2.19 -37.22
C ALA A 214 -0.62 2.65 -38.32
N GLU A 215 -0.18 3.91 -38.30
CA GLU A 215 0.82 4.46 -39.22
C GLU A 215 2.21 3.84 -39.01
N ALA A 216 2.60 3.59 -37.75
CA ALA A 216 3.85 2.90 -37.41
C ALA A 216 3.82 1.41 -37.82
N GLU A 217 2.72 0.72 -37.59
CA GLU A 217 2.50 -0.68 -37.98
C GLU A 217 2.37 -0.85 -39.51
N ALA A 218 1.81 0.15 -40.20
CA ALA A 218 1.79 0.24 -41.65
C ALA A 218 3.16 0.57 -42.27
N GLY A 219 4.17 0.86 -41.44
CA GLY A 219 5.53 1.19 -41.87
C GLY A 219 5.66 2.54 -42.56
N GLU A 220 4.71 3.46 -42.36
CA GLU A 220 4.68 4.74 -43.07
C GLU A 220 5.67 5.77 -42.50
N LYS A 221 5.96 5.75 -41.19
CA LYS A 221 7.02 6.57 -40.57
C LYS A 221 7.56 5.93 -39.28
N THR A 222 8.80 5.45 -39.35
CA THR A 222 9.63 5.19 -38.18
C THR A 222 10.72 6.26 -38.13
N TYR A 223 10.71 7.09 -37.09
CA TYR A 223 11.83 7.98 -36.81
C TYR A 223 12.98 7.14 -36.25
N SER A 224 14.17 7.28 -36.81
CA SER A 224 15.35 6.66 -36.20
C SER A 224 15.67 7.35 -34.87
N LEU A 225 16.34 6.65 -33.94
CA LEU A 225 16.76 7.24 -32.67
C LEU A 225 17.55 8.55 -32.89
N GLU A 226 18.41 8.55 -33.91
CA GLU A 226 19.23 9.69 -34.33
C GLU A 226 18.42 10.89 -34.87
N GLU A 227 17.23 10.65 -35.44
CA GLU A 227 16.31 11.70 -35.88
C GLU A 227 15.59 12.34 -34.69
N VAL A 228 15.18 11.53 -33.71
CA VAL A 228 14.54 12.00 -32.47
C VAL A 228 15.54 12.79 -31.61
N GLU A 229 16.77 12.30 -31.46
CA GLU A 229 17.84 12.98 -30.74
C GLU A 229 18.12 14.38 -31.33
N ARG A 230 18.14 14.49 -32.67
CA ARG A 230 18.36 15.75 -33.37
C ARG A 230 17.22 16.75 -33.20
N GLU A 231 15.96 16.29 -33.22
CA GLU A 231 14.80 17.15 -32.97
C GLU A 231 14.75 17.66 -31.52
N LEU A 232 15.17 16.82 -30.56
CA LEU A 232 15.19 17.17 -29.14
C LEU A 232 16.45 17.94 -28.70
N GLY A 233 17.39 18.20 -29.62
CA GLY A 233 18.63 18.91 -29.33
C GLY A 233 19.59 18.13 -28.44
N LEU A 234 19.48 16.81 -28.43
CA LEU A 234 20.34 15.90 -27.69
C LEU A 234 21.53 15.52 -28.59
N GLU A 235 22.75 15.80 -28.13
CA GLU A 235 23.94 15.26 -28.79
C GLU A 235 24.08 13.78 -28.44
N PRO A 236 24.23 12.87 -29.43
CA PRO A 236 24.43 11.46 -29.15
C PRO A 236 25.76 11.29 -28.41
N GLU A 237 25.69 10.90 -27.13
CA GLU A 237 26.87 10.40 -26.43
C GLU A 237 27.24 9.03 -27.03
N CYS A 238 28.27 9.03 -27.87
CA CYS A 238 28.97 7.79 -28.23
C CYS A 238 29.56 7.19 -26.95
N ILE A 239 28.88 6.20 -26.37
CA ILE A 239 29.48 5.32 -25.36
C ILE A 239 30.44 4.36 -26.12
N PRO A 240 31.74 4.33 -25.77
CA PRO A 240 32.70 3.41 -26.39
C PRO A 240 32.46 1.94 -26.07
#